data_AF-A0A2H9Q6Z7-F1
#
_entry.id   AF-A0A2H9Q6Z7-F1
#
_cell.length_a   1.000
_cell.length_b   1.000
_cell.length_c   1.000
_cell.angle_alpha   90.00
_cell.angle_beta   90.00
_cell.angle_gamma   90.00
#
_symmetry.space_group_name_H-M   'P 1'
#
loop_
_entity.id
_entity.type
_entity.pdbx_description
1 polymer ?
#
loop_
_entity_poly.entity_id
_entity_poly.type
_entity_poly.pdbx_seq_one_letter_code
_entity_poly.pdbx_strand_id
1 'polypeptide(L)'
;EILSKAKGIELLKPGQITFCVMSRNESNEPNRLISASVGLAVPTDKSAYGYLSEHHAFGQSDEDAGEYAEDMAASMLAGTLGIDFDINQSWDEREQQFKISGKIVKTTNATQSAVCDKTGLWTSVIAAAVFCKMDEDERIANNG
;
A
#
# COMPACT_ATOMS: atom_id res chain seq x y z
N GLU A 1 11.45 8.11 -2.47
CA GLU A 1 10.35 9.08 -2.65
C GLU A 1 9.13 8.33 -3.17
N ILE A 2 7.91 8.81 -2.90
CA ILE A 2 6.67 8.24 -3.45
C ILE A 2 6.34 9.01 -4.73
N LEU A 3 6.26 8.31 -5.86
CA LEU A 3 5.94 8.89 -7.15
C LEU A 3 4.46 8.71 -7.48
N SER A 4 3.89 9.63 -8.27
CA SER A 4 2.59 9.39 -8.88
C SER A 4 2.68 8.26 -9.90
N LYS A 5 1.56 7.57 -10.14
CA LYS A 5 1.48 6.51 -11.16
C LYS A 5 1.98 6.96 -12.53
N ALA A 6 1.61 8.16 -12.97
CA ALA A 6 2.02 8.71 -14.27
C ALA A 6 3.55 8.82 -14.38
N LYS A 7 4.19 9.47 -13.38
CA LYS A 7 5.66 9.60 -13.33
C LYS A 7 6.35 8.24 -13.20
N GLY A 8 5.81 7.33 -12.41
CA GLY A 8 6.37 5.98 -12.25
C GLY A 8 6.37 5.18 -13.55
N ILE A 9 5.30 5.28 -14.35
CA ILE A 9 5.20 4.57 -15.64
C ILE A 9 6.25 5.09 -16.64
N GLU A 10 6.53 6.39 -16.65
CA GLU A 10 7.57 6.98 -17.53
C GLU A 10 8.97 6.40 -17.27
N LEU A 11 9.24 5.92 -16.05
CA LEU A 11 10.51 5.32 -15.65
C LEU A 11 10.61 3.81 -15.98
N LEU A 12 9.52 3.18 -16.41
CA LEU A 12 9.46 1.75 -16.69
C LEU A 12 9.58 1.47 -18.19
N LYS A 13 10.35 0.43 -18.53
CA LYS A 13 10.50 -0.06 -19.90
C LYS A 13 9.70 -1.37 -20.09
N PRO A 14 9.04 -1.57 -21.25
CA PRO A 14 8.40 -2.86 -21.54
C PRO A 14 9.37 -4.03 -21.39
N GLY A 15 8.96 -5.08 -20.66
CA GLY A 15 9.78 -6.26 -20.38
C GLY A 15 10.81 -6.09 -19.25
N GLN A 16 10.88 -4.92 -18.61
CA GLN A 16 11.78 -4.68 -17.48
C GLN A 16 11.40 -5.54 -16.26
N ILE A 17 12.42 -6.09 -15.61
CA ILE A 17 12.28 -6.71 -14.29
C ILE A 17 12.38 -5.61 -13.23
N THR A 18 11.37 -5.53 -12.37
CA THR A 18 11.29 -4.56 -11.27
C THR A 18 10.86 -5.25 -9.98
N PHE A 19 11.28 -4.70 -8.84
CA PHE A 19 10.74 -5.12 -7.56
C PHE A 19 9.36 -4.49 -7.35
N CYS A 20 8.47 -5.24 -6.71
CA CYS A 20 7.18 -4.73 -6.25
C CYS A 20 6.68 -5.51 -5.04
N VAL A 21 5.81 -4.88 -4.27
CA VAL A 21 4.89 -5.55 -3.33
C VAL A 21 3.51 -5.50 -4.00
N MET A 22 2.80 -6.63 -4.03
CA MET A 22 1.59 -6.76 -4.82
C MET A 22 0.56 -7.62 -4.09
N SER A 23 -0.65 -7.08 -3.97
CA SER A 23 -1.83 -7.86 -3.62
C SER A 23 -2.63 -8.16 -4.88
N ARG A 24 -3.11 -9.39 -5.01
CA ARG A 24 -4.01 -9.83 -6.08
C ARG A 24 -5.15 -10.61 -5.47
N ASN A 25 -6.36 -10.34 -5.96
CA ASN A 25 -7.51 -11.17 -5.69
C ASN A 25 -8.24 -11.51 -6.98
N GLU A 26 -8.92 -12.64 -7.00
CA GLU A 26 -9.72 -13.09 -8.14
C GLU A 26 -10.85 -14.03 -7.71
N SER A 27 -11.96 -13.96 -8.44
CA SER A 27 -13.08 -14.86 -8.26
C SER A 27 -13.96 -14.88 -9.51
N ASN A 28 -14.71 -15.97 -9.67
CA ASN A 28 -15.82 -16.08 -10.60
C ASN A 28 -17.15 -16.33 -9.90
N GLU A 29 -17.20 -16.20 -8.56
CA GLU A 29 -18.43 -16.28 -7.79
C GLU A 29 -19.31 -15.07 -8.14
N PRO A 30 -20.50 -15.28 -8.76
CA PRO A 30 -21.32 -14.16 -9.24
C PRO A 30 -21.66 -13.17 -8.12
N ASN A 31 -21.47 -11.88 -8.40
CA ASN A 31 -21.74 -10.78 -7.48
C ASN A 31 -20.85 -10.73 -6.22
N ARG A 32 -19.79 -11.55 -6.14
CA ARG A 32 -18.82 -11.49 -5.04
C ARG A 32 -18.04 -10.19 -5.10
N LEU A 33 -18.03 -9.42 -4.00
CA LEU A 33 -17.11 -8.30 -3.86
C LEU A 33 -15.72 -8.83 -3.52
N ILE A 34 -14.73 -8.51 -4.35
CA ILE A 34 -13.31 -8.79 -4.14
C ILE A 34 -12.52 -7.50 -4.03
N SER A 35 -11.49 -7.46 -3.20
CA SER A 35 -10.56 -6.34 -3.08
C SER A 35 -9.11 -6.80 -2.96
N ALA A 36 -8.21 -5.94 -3.42
CA ALA A 36 -6.76 -6.03 -3.24
C ALA A 36 -6.21 -4.65 -2.89
N SER A 37 -5.34 -4.60 -1.89
CA SER A 37 -4.77 -3.37 -1.33
C SER A 37 -3.29 -3.54 -1.01
N VAL A 38 -2.53 -2.46 -1.17
CA VAL A 38 -1.15 -2.33 -0.69
C VAL A 38 -1.05 -1.06 0.16
N GLY A 39 -0.64 -1.21 1.42
CA GLY A 39 -0.42 -0.10 2.36
C GLY A 39 1.05 0.30 2.44
N LEU A 40 1.31 1.55 2.78
CA LEU A 40 2.65 2.14 2.93
C LEU A 40 2.70 3.03 4.17
N ALA A 41 3.74 2.87 4.98
CA ALA A 41 4.10 3.78 6.06
C ALA A 41 5.53 4.30 5.89
N VAL A 42 5.70 5.61 6.05
CA VAL A 42 6.98 6.32 5.89
C VAL A 42 7.37 6.96 7.23
N PRO A 43 8.57 6.64 7.77
CA PRO A 43 9.03 7.24 9.02
C PRO A 43 9.42 8.70 8.84
N THR A 44 9.45 9.44 9.95
CA THR A 44 9.96 10.82 9.99
C THR A 44 11.46 10.88 9.73
N ASP A 45 12.20 9.90 10.26
CA ASP A 45 13.62 9.76 10.01
C ASP A 45 13.86 9.22 8.59
N LYS A 46 14.41 10.07 7.72
CA LYS A 46 14.74 9.72 6.33
C LYS A 46 15.87 8.70 6.21
N SER A 47 16.60 8.41 7.29
CA SER A 47 17.62 7.37 7.32
C SER A 47 17.05 5.97 7.63
N ALA A 48 15.81 5.90 8.12
CA ALA A 48 15.10 4.66 8.39
C ALA A 48 14.33 4.17 7.15
N TYR A 49 14.09 2.85 7.08
CA TYR A 49 13.25 2.27 6.04
C TYR A 49 11.76 2.45 6.36
N GLY A 50 10.94 2.59 5.31
CA GLY A 50 9.48 2.51 5.43
C GLY A 50 8.97 1.07 5.44
N TYR A 51 7.67 0.90 5.63
CA TYR A 51 7.02 -0.41 5.65
C TYR A 51 5.94 -0.50 4.59
N LEU A 52 5.85 -1.63 3.91
CA LEU A 52 4.79 -1.97 2.96
C LEU A 52 3.99 -3.17 3.49
N SER A 53 2.70 -3.19 3.23
CA SER A 53 1.80 -4.28 3.57
C SER A 53 0.95 -4.65 2.36
N GLU A 54 0.47 -5.89 2.30
CA GLU A 54 -0.44 -6.37 1.27
C GLU A 54 -1.68 -6.98 1.92
N HIS A 55 -2.84 -6.74 1.33
CA HIS A 55 -4.11 -7.26 1.83
C HIS A 55 -5.02 -7.60 0.67
N HIS A 56 -5.65 -8.78 0.70
CA HIS A 56 -6.71 -9.14 -0.23
C HIS A 56 -7.91 -9.62 0.58
N ALA A 57 -9.11 -9.25 0.15
CA ALA A 57 -10.31 -9.58 0.91
C ALA A 57 -11.53 -9.81 0.03
N PHE A 58 -12.52 -10.42 0.66
CA PHE A 58 -13.83 -10.67 0.10
C PHE A 58 -14.87 -9.95 0.95
N GLY A 59 -15.79 -9.23 0.31
CA GLY A 59 -16.84 -8.50 1.02
C GLY A 59 -16.37 -7.21 1.71
N GLN A 60 -15.15 -6.75 1.44
CA GLN A 60 -14.63 -5.45 1.89
C GLN A 60 -14.67 -4.43 0.75
N SER A 61 -15.04 -3.19 1.06
CA SER A 61 -14.95 -2.07 0.11
C SER A 61 -13.50 -1.66 -0.18
N ASP A 62 -13.33 -0.69 -1.08
CA ASP A 62 -12.03 -0.05 -1.32
C ASP A 62 -11.51 0.63 -0.05
N GLU A 63 -12.39 1.30 0.67
CA GLU A 63 -12.07 2.02 1.91
C GLU A 63 -11.62 1.05 3.00
N ASP A 64 -12.43 0.02 3.31
CA ASP A 64 -12.13 -0.93 4.39
C ASP A 64 -10.81 -1.69 4.13
N ALA A 65 -10.61 -2.15 2.89
CA ALA A 65 -9.40 -2.87 2.52
C ALA A 65 -8.16 -1.96 2.45
N GLY A 66 -8.36 -0.70 2.07
CA GLY A 66 -7.33 0.34 2.05
C GLY A 66 -6.85 0.71 3.45
N GLU A 67 -7.77 1.05 4.34
CA GLU A 67 -7.49 1.37 5.74
C GLU A 67 -6.77 0.21 6.42
N TYR A 68 -7.29 -1.01 6.28
CA TYR A 68 -6.66 -2.19 6.88
C TYR A 68 -5.21 -2.38 6.45
N ALA A 69 -4.91 -2.23 5.16
CA ALA A 69 -3.54 -2.35 4.66
C ALA A 69 -2.67 -1.20 5.19
N GLU A 70 -3.17 0.03 5.14
CA GLU A 70 -2.46 1.21 5.64
C GLU A 70 -2.07 1.08 7.12
N ASP A 71 -3.02 0.65 7.96
CA ASP A 71 -2.78 0.40 9.38
C ASP A 71 -1.78 -0.71 9.60
N MET A 72 -1.89 -1.80 8.83
CA MET A 72 -0.95 -2.91 8.92
C MET A 72 0.48 -2.42 8.63
N ALA A 73 0.67 -1.55 7.62
CA ALA A 73 1.97 -0.95 7.35
C ALA A 73 2.43 -0.03 8.50
N ALA A 74 1.53 0.79 9.05
CA ALA A 74 1.85 1.71 10.15
C ALA A 74 2.21 0.96 11.45
N SER A 75 1.42 -0.04 11.83
CA SER A 75 1.67 -0.91 12.98
C SER A 75 2.99 -1.65 12.86
N MET A 76 3.28 -2.20 11.69
CA MET A 76 4.55 -2.87 11.44
C MET A 76 5.74 -1.90 11.56
N LEU A 77 5.64 -0.70 10.97
CA LEU A 77 6.67 0.32 11.11
C LEU A 77 6.87 0.73 12.57
N ALA A 78 5.78 0.97 13.31
CA ALA A 78 5.84 1.37 14.71
C ALA A 78 6.54 0.31 15.58
N GLY A 79 6.24 -0.98 15.34
CA GLY A 79 6.92 -2.09 16.01
C GLY A 79 8.44 -2.08 15.77
N THR A 80 8.89 -1.75 14.56
CA THR A 80 10.34 -1.60 14.27
C THR A 80 10.99 -0.41 14.97
N LEU A 81 10.19 0.61 15.33
CA LEU A 81 10.64 1.83 16.02
C LEU A 81 10.54 1.73 17.54
N GLY A 82 10.27 0.53 18.07
CA GLY A 82 10.16 0.23 19.49
C GLY A 82 8.97 0.90 20.17
N ILE A 83 7.88 1.16 19.42
CA ILE A 83 6.61 1.61 19.98
C ILE A 83 5.79 0.36 20.29
N ASP A 84 5.57 0.09 21.58
CA ASP A 84 4.72 -1.02 22.01
C ASP A 84 3.27 -0.80 21.58
N PHE A 85 2.69 -1.83 20.97
CA PHE A 85 1.35 -1.77 20.41
C PHE A 85 0.43 -2.75 21.12
N ASP A 86 -0.66 -2.24 21.68
CA ASP A 86 -1.73 -3.10 22.16
C ASP A 86 -2.68 -3.43 21.00
N ILE A 87 -2.57 -4.66 20.52
CA ILE A 87 -3.43 -5.23 19.47
C ILE A 87 -4.93 -5.25 19.83
N ASN A 88 -5.29 -5.00 21.09
CA ASN A 88 -6.67 -4.96 21.56
C ASN A 88 -7.31 -3.55 21.49
N GLN A 89 -6.55 -2.50 21.17
CA GLN A 89 -7.09 -1.14 21.09
C GLN A 89 -7.91 -0.91 19.81
N SER A 90 -8.89 -0.01 19.90
CA SER A 90 -9.73 0.36 18.76
C SER A 90 -8.91 1.09 17.69
N TRP A 91 -9.36 1.04 16.44
CA TRP A 91 -8.66 1.64 15.30
C TRP A 91 -8.45 3.15 15.45
N ASP A 92 -9.48 3.88 15.89
CA ASP A 92 -9.44 5.32 16.11
C ASP A 92 -8.36 5.74 17.13
N GLU A 93 -8.18 4.94 18.18
CA GLU A 93 -7.18 5.18 19.22
C GLU A 93 -5.76 4.96 18.70
N ARG A 94 -5.58 4.00 17.78
CA ARG A 94 -4.30 3.66 17.17
C ARG A 94 -3.85 4.71 16.16
N GLU A 95 -4.73 5.18 15.29
CA GLU A 95 -4.43 6.21 14.30
C GLU A 95 -3.97 7.52 14.97
N GLN A 96 -4.65 7.92 16.05
CA GLN A 96 -4.25 9.07 16.86
C GLN A 96 -2.88 8.86 17.53
N GLN A 97 -2.63 7.70 18.15
CA GLN A 97 -1.33 7.43 18.79
C GLN A 97 -0.17 7.48 17.81
N PHE A 98 -0.34 6.99 16.57
CA PHE A 98 0.69 7.06 15.54
C PHE A 98 1.04 8.49 15.17
N LYS A 99 0.03 9.31 14.88
CA LYS A 99 0.19 10.74 14.55
C LYS A 99 0.79 11.52 15.74
N ILE A 100 0.39 11.18 16.96
CA ILE A 100 0.88 11.81 18.20
C ILE A 100 2.34 11.44 18.51
N SER A 101 2.78 10.22 18.17
CA SER A 101 4.18 9.80 18.39
C SER A 101 5.20 10.63 17.60
N GLY A 102 4.77 11.29 16.52
CA GLY A 102 5.61 12.09 15.63
C GLY A 102 6.66 11.28 14.85
N LYS A 103 6.63 9.93 14.93
CA LYS A 103 7.62 9.06 14.29
C LYS A 103 7.23 8.60 12.89
N ILE A 104 5.96 8.73 12.51
CA ILE A 104 5.44 8.41 11.17
C ILE A 104 5.03 9.72 10.49
N VAL A 105 5.62 10.01 9.33
CA VAL A 105 5.32 11.23 8.55
C VAL A 105 4.11 11.04 7.66
N LYS A 106 3.98 9.86 7.08
CA LYS A 106 2.96 9.62 6.06
C LYS A 106 2.59 8.16 6.02
N THR A 107 1.28 7.92 5.95
CA THR A 107 0.68 6.65 5.58
C THR A 107 -0.14 6.87 4.31
N THR A 108 -0.26 5.83 3.48
CA THR A 108 -1.10 5.84 2.28
C THR A 108 -1.33 4.41 1.81
N ASN A 109 -2.32 4.19 0.95
CA ASN A 109 -2.58 2.91 0.31
C ASN A 109 -2.91 3.06 -1.18
N ALA A 110 -2.81 1.96 -1.91
CA ALA A 110 -3.38 1.78 -3.24
C ALA A 110 -4.31 0.58 -3.20
N THR A 111 -5.59 0.76 -3.53
CA THR A 111 -6.63 -0.26 -3.39
C THR A 111 -7.49 -0.35 -4.64
N GLN A 112 -7.93 -1.56 -4.95
CA GLN A 112 -8.93 -1.81 -5.99
C GLN A 112 -9.87 -2.94 -5.55
N SER A 113 -11.16 -2.68 -5.66
CA SER A 113 -12.23 -3.66 -5.52
C SER A 113 -13.05 -3.77 -6.80
N ALA A 114 -13.77 -4.88 -6.90
CA ALA A 114 -14.71 -5.13 -7.98
C ALA A 114 -15.80 -6.08 -7.49
N VAL A 115 -17.02 -5.86 -7.97
CA VAL A 115 -18.09 -6.86 -7.89
C VAL A 115 -17.90 -7.82 -9.07
N CYS A 116 -17.73 -9.10 -8.77
CA CYS A 116 -17.54 -10.14 -9.77
C CYS A 116 -18.72 -10.22 -10.72
N ASP A 117 -18.43 -10.49 -11.99
CA ASP A 117 -19.43 -10.56 -13.05
C ASP A 117 -20.60 -11.49 -12.70
N LYS A 118 -21.81 -11.01 -12.96
CA LYS A 118 -23.06 -11.71 -12.63
C LYS A 118 -23.26 -13.03 -13.39
N THR A 119 -22.54 -13.24 -14.50
CA THR A 119 -22.61 -14.46 -15.31
C THR A 119 -21.45 -15.42 -15.02
N GLY A 120 -20.60 -15.11 -14.04
CA GLY A 120 -19.48 -15.95 -13.63
C GLY A 120 -18.23 -15.79 -14.50
N LEU A 121 -18.10 -14.65 -15.22
CA LEU A 121 -16.82 -14.31 -15.85
C LEU A 121 -15.76 -14.02 -14.78
N TRP A 122 -14.55 -14.52 -15.01
CA TRP A 122 -13.44 -14.36 -14.08
C TRP A 122 -13.12 -12.88 -13.90
N THR A 123 -13.17 -12.41 -12.66
CA THR A 123 -12.88 -11.03 -12.28
C THR A 123 -11.64 -11.03 -11.40
N SER A 124 -10.68 -10.15 -11.70
CA SER A 124 -9.47 -9.99 -10.89
C SER A 124 -9.20 -8.53 -10.59
N VAL A 125 -8.68 -8.28 -9.39
CA VAL A 125 -8.22 -6.97 -8.91
C VAL A 125 -6.78 -7.10 -8.43
N ILE A 126 -6.00 -6.05 -8.68
CA ILE A 126 -4.57 -5.99 -8.34
C ILE A 126 -4.26 -4.62 -7.76
N ALA A 127 -3.49 -4.59 -6.68
CA ALA A 127 -2.85 -3.42 -6.12
C ALA A 127 -1.34 -3.67 -6.01
N ALA A 128 -0.52 -2.65 -6.29
CA ALA A 128 0.93 -2.81 -6.26
C ALA A 128 1.67 -1.53 -5.87
N ALA A 129 2.74 -1.68 -5.09
CA ALA A 129 3.80 -0.69 -4.92
C ALA A 129 5.02 -1.13 -5.75
N VAL A 130 5.41 -0.33 -6.74
CA VAL A 130 6.47 -0.66 -7.70
C VAL A 130 7.69 0.21 -7.48
N PHE A 131 8.86 -0.43 -7.36
CA PHE A 131 10.13 0.26 -7.15
C PHE A 131 10.75 0.67 -8.48
N CYS A 132 10.51 1.91 -8.88
CA CYS A 132 11.11 2.47 -10.09
C CYS A 132 12.57 2.87 -9.81
N LYS A 133 13.52 2.34 -10.59
CA LYS A 133 14.92 2.76 -10.51
C LYS A 133 15.08 4.06 -11.31
N MET A 134 15.51 5.12 -10.63
CA MET A 134 16.00 6.32 -11.30
C MET A 134 17.50 6.14 -11.58
N ASP A 135 17.95 6.52 -12.77
CA ASP A 135 19.37 6.67 -13.04
C ASP A 135 19.91 7.89 -12.27
N GLU A 136 21.17 7.85 -11.81
CA GLU A 136 21.76 8.89 -10.94
C GLU A 136 21.72 10.28 -11.59
N ASP A 137 21.85 10.35 -12.92
CA ASP A 137 21.80 11.60 -13.68
C ASP A 137 20.42 12.28 -13.64
N GLU A 138 19.33 11.50 -13.71
CA GLU A 138 17.95 12.01 -13.60
C GLU A 138 17.62 12.47 -12.18
N ARG A 139 18.26 11.86 -11.18
CA ARG A 139 18.09 12.22 -9.77
C ARG A 139 18.76 13.57 -9.43
N ILE A 140 19.88 13.90 -10.09
CA ILE A 140 20.55 15.20 -9.95
C ILE A 140 19.75 16.29 -10.68
N ALA A 141 19.24 16.01 -11.89
CA ALA A 141 18.47 16.97 -12.69
C ALA A 141 17.15 17.42 -12.03
N ASN A 142 16.51 16.56 -11.23
CA ASN A 142 15.24 16.86 -10.56
C ASN A 142 15.38 17.47 -9.15
N ASN A 143 16.59 17.58 -8.60
CA ASN A 143 16.87 18.16 -7.29
C ASN A 143 17.68 19.47 -7.35
N GLY A 144 17.87 20.03 -8.56
CA GLY A 144 18.53 21.31 -8.82
C GLY A 144 17.57 22.49 -8.91
#